data_AF-A0A1N6DG77-F1
#
_entry.id   AF-A0A1N6DG77-F1
#
_cell.length_a   1.000
_cell.length_b   1.000
_cell.length_c   1.000
_cell.angle_alpha   90.00
_cell.angle_beta   90.00
_cell.angle_gamma   90.00
#
_symmetry.space_group_name_H-M   'P 1'
#
loop_
_entity.id
_entity.type
_entity.pdbx_description
1 polymer ?
#
loop_
_entity_poly.entity_id
_entity_poly.type
_entity_poly.pdbx_seq_one_letter_code
_entity_poly.pdbx_strand_id
1 'polypeptide(L)'
;MEDWDEFARTLEWRIEPGSKTLPKPKPMDFDAYEAKTEFRLPQSYRGFLLAAGPGRLCGEFNIASPGYPEHPRIETLNREYRETQTPADLERYSNDMDRALRLHVFGYSDVSFFGWDPREVTDPTRSESAVYELDRLYKVIRLADSFRGFLEDFVLGDGYLDRIGGEWDEDDFGPRREFMPVRTVKG
;
A
#
# COMPACT_ATOMS: atom_id res chain seq x y z
N MET A 1 -2.56 -14.26 16.43
CA MET A 1 -1.91 -12.98 16.10
C MET A 1 -1.21 -13.20 14.78
N GLU A 2 -1.46 -12.36 13.78
CA GLU A 2 -0.78 -12.50 12.49
C GLU A 2 0.73 -12.34 12.69
N ASP A 3 1.50 -13.35 12.26
CA ASP A 3 2.95 -13.33 12.41
C ASP A 3 3.60 -12.61 11.23
N TRP A 4 3.64 -11.28 11.33
CA TRP A 4 4.27 -10.42 10.34
C TRP A 4 5.79 -10.54 10.34
N ASP A 5 6.41 -10.97 11.44
CA ASP A 5 7.85 -11.22 11.50
C ASP A 5 8.21 -12.48 10.69
N GLU A 6 7.39 -13.53 10.77
CA GLU A 6 7.51 -14.71 9.90
C GLU A 6 7.32 -14.32 8.43
N PHE A 7 6.26 -13.56 8.11
CA PHE A 7 6.05 -13.06 6.74
C PHE A 7 7.26 -12.29 6.22
N ALA A 8 7.80 -11.35 7.00
CA ALA A 8 8.94 -10.52 6.61
C ALA A 8 10.23 -11.34 6.39
N ARG A 9 10.38 -12.51 7.04
CA ARG A 9 11.48 -13.45 6.78
C ARG A 9 11.36 -14.19 5.46
N THR A 10 10.15 -14.26 4.88
CA THR A 10 9.92 -14.85 3.55
C THR A 10 10.25 -13.88 2.40
N LEU A 11 10.51 -12.61 2.71
CA LEU A 11 10.84 -11.59 1.71
C LEU A 11 12.32 -11.68 1.31
N GLU A 12 12.58 -11.45 0.03
CA GLU A 12 13.92 -11.35 -0.53
C GLU A 12 14.38 -9.89 -0.46
N TRP A 13 15.18 -9.57 0.55
CA TRP A 13 15.59 -8.20 0.82
C TRP A 13 16.63 -7.68 -0.17
N ARG A 14 16.25 -6.72 -1.00
CA ARG A 14 17.18 -6.01 -1.88
C ARG A 14 17.59 -4.68 -1.28
N ILE A 15 18.78 -4.67 -0.70
CA ILE A 15 19.42 -3.47 -0.12
C ILE A 15 20.59 -3.08 -1.02
N GLU A 16 20.53 -1.88 -1.60
CA GLU A 16 21.62 -1.40 -2.45
C GLU A 16 22.92 -1.21 -1.65
N PRO A 17 24.09 -1.63 -2.20
CA PRO A 17 25.37 -1.46 -1.54
C PRO A 17 25.62 0.00 -1.12
N GLY A 18 25.97 0.21 0.15
CA GLY A 18 26.26 1.54 0.69
C GLY A 18 25.02 2.39 1.01
N SER A 19 23.81 1.85 0.86
CA SER A 19 22.57 2.48 1.34
C SER A 19 22.26 2.08 2.78
N LYS A 20 21.53 2.95 3.49
CA LYS A 20 20.92 2.63 4.79
C LYS A 20 19.42 2.56 4.62
N THR A 21 18.81 1.50 5.13
CA THR A 21 17.37 1.37 5.19
C THR A 21 16.80 2.38 6.18
N LEU A 22 15.64 2.93 5.86
CA LEU A 22 14.88 3.76 6.78
C LEU A 22 14.53 2.91 8.02
N PRO A 23 14.71 3.43 9.26
CA PRO A 23 14.28 2.71 10.45
C PRO A 23 12.78 2.45 10.38
N LYS A 24 12.31 1.28 10.82
CA LYS A 24 10.86 0.94 10.86
C LYS A 24 10.06 1.94 11.71
N PRO A 25 8.77 2.17 11.42
CA PRO A 25 7.96 3.13 12.16
C PRO A 25 7.72 2.59 13.58
N LYS A 26 7.41 3.50 14.50
CA LYS A 26 7.06 3.17 15.87
C LYS A 26 5.54 3.15 16.03
N PRO A 27 4.99 2.42 17.01
CA PRO A 27 3.55 2.44 17.29
C PRO A 27 2.97 3.86 17.43
N MET A 28 3.71 4.77 18.06
CA MET A 28 3.31 6.16 18.27
C MET A 28 3.18 6.96 16.96
N ASP A 29 3.89 6.57 15.89
CA ASP A 29 3.77 7.22 14.57
C ASP A 29 2.40 6.93 13.95
N PHE A 30 1.89 5.70 14.13
CA PHE A 30 0.54 5.34 13.72
C PHE A 30 -0.50 6.09 14.55
N ASP A 31 -0.34 6.12 15.87
CA ASP A 31 -1.32 6.76 16.76
C ASP A 31 -1.41 8.28 16.48
N ALA A 32 -0.28 8.92 16.20
CA ALA A 32 -0.24 10.32 15.78
C ALA A 32 -0.93 10.54 14.43
N TYR A 33 -0.75 9.63 13.48
CA TYR A 33 -1.43 9.68 12.19
C TYR A 33 -2.95 9.54 12.32
N GLU A 34 -3.40 8.54 13.08
CA GLU A 34 -4.82 8.27 13.30
C GLU A 34 -5.50 9.43 14.02
N ALA A 35 -4.84 10.00 15.05
CA ALA A 35 -5.35 11.16 15.77
C ALA A 35 -5.49 12.40 14.88
N LYS A 36 -4.57 12.57 13.91
CA LYS A 36 -4.58 13.71 12.98
C LYS A 36 -5.62 13.57 11.87
N THR A 37 -5.84 12.35 11.39
CA THR A 37 -6.65 12.09 10.19
C THR A 37 -8.06 11.58 10.49
N GLU A 38 -8.33 11.24 11.75
CA GLU A 38 -9.57 10.57 12.19
C GLU A 38 -9.83 9.24 11.44
N PHE A 39 -8.80 8.67 10.81
CA PHE A 39 -8.82 7.39 10.14
C PHE A 39 -8.05 6.37 10.97
N ARG A 40 -8.65 5.21 11.25
CA ARG A 40 -7.99 4.11 11.98
C ARG A 40 -7.27 3.22 10.98
N LEU A 41 -5.96 3.04 11.15
CA LEU A 41 -5.17 2.22 10.26
C LEU A 41 -5.49 0.73 10.50
N PRO A 42 -5.69 -0.07 9.43
CA PRO A 42 -5.91 -1.50 9.58
C PRO A 42 -4.78 -2.19 10.34
N GLN A 43 -5.13 -3.15 11.20
CA GLN A 43 -4.16 -3.83 12.05
C GLN A 43 -3.12 -4.59 11.23
N SER A 44 -3.53 -5.23 10.13
CA SER A 44 -2.64 -5.93 9.20
C SER A 44 -1.58 -4.99 8.59
N TYR A 45 -1.98 -3.78 8.19
CA TYR A 45 -1.05 -2.75 7.69
C TYR A 45 -0.06 -2.28 8.76
N ARG A 46 -0.54 -2.00 9.98
CA ARG A 46 0.34 -1.65 11.12
C ARG A 46 1.34 -2.77 11.39
N GLY A 47 0.89 -4.02 11.38
CA GLY A 47 1.72 -5.21 11.59
C GLY A 47 2.82 -5.36 10.53
N PHE A 48 2.45 -5.26 9.25
CA PHE A 48 3.41 -5.29 8.15
C PHE A 48 4.46 -4.19 8.28
N LEU A 49 4.06 -2.95 8.53
CA LEU A 49 5.01 -1.84 8.65
C LEU A 49 5.95 -1.98 9.86
N LEU A 50 5.48 -2.53 10.98
CA LEU A 50 6.34 -2.83 12.14
C LEU A 50 7.36 -3.95 11.85
N ALA A 51 7.01 -4.91 10.98
CA ALA A 51 7.86 -6.04 10.63
C ALA A 51 8.81 -5.74 9.46
N ALA A 52 8.34 -5.08 8.40
CA ALA A 52 9.09 -4.83 7.17
C ALA A 52 9.48 -3.35 6.97
N GLY A 53 8.66 -2.41 7.46
CA GLY A 53 8.78 -0.99 7.14
C GLY A 53 8.15 -0.63 5.79
N PRO A 54 8.17 0.66 5.39
CA PRO A 54 7.75 1.07 4.05
C PRO A 54 8.76 0.61 3.00
N GLY A 55 8.29 0.41 1.78
CA GLY A 55 9.15 -0.08 0.69
C GLY A 55 8.37 -0.41 -0.56
N ARG A 56 9.07 -1.01 -1.50
CA ARG A 56 8.53 -1.51 -2.76
C ARG A 56 8.59 -3.03 -2.76
N LEU A 57 7.45 -3.67 -3.03
CA LEU A 57 7.31 -5.11 -3.13
C LEU A 57 7.11 -5.53 -4.59
N CYS A 58 7.75 -6.62 -5.00
CA CYS A 58 7.68 -7.17 -6.37
C CYS A 58 8.07 -6.16 -7.46
N GLY A 59 8.99 -5.23 -7.18
CA GLY A 59 9.39 -4.19 -8.15
C GLY A 59 8.34 -3.12 -8.50
N GLU A 60 7.07 -3.32 -8.15
CA GLU A 60 5.93 -2.52 -8.63
C GLU A 60 5.15 -1.84 -7.51
N PHE A 61 4.92 -2.53 -6.38
CA PHE A 61 3.96 -2.09 -5.35
C PHE A 61 4.67 -1.26 -4.27
N ASN A 62 4.57 0.06 -4.35
CA ASN A 62 5.12 0.98 -3.36
C ASN A 62 4.14 1.12 -2.19
N ILE A 63 4.60 0.85 -0.98
CA ILE A 63 3.84 0.91 0.27
C ILE A 63 4.39 2.06 1.10
N ALA A 64 3.57 3.09 1.31
CA ALA A 64 3.91 4.24 2.15
C ALA A 64 3.69 3.91 3.63
N SER A 65 4.27 4.73 4.52
CA SER A 65 4.08 4.65 5.98
C SER A 65 3.91 6.05 6.55
N PRO A 66 3.17 6.22 7.66
CA PRO A 66 3.28 7.44 8.46
C PRO A 66 4.62 7.49 9.20
N GLY A 67 4.93 8.64 9.79
CA GLY A 67 6.08 8.81 10.70
C GLY A 67 7.39 9.30 10.07
N TYR A 68 7.44 9.55 8.76
CA TYR A 68 8.69 9.89 8.08
C TYR A 68 8.66 11.21 7.34
N PRO A 69 9.27 12.28 7.85
CA PRO A 69 9.26 13.55 7.16
C PRO A 69 9.95 13.56 5.78
N GLU A 70 10.94 12.74 5.51
CA GLU A 70 11.76 12.91 4.29
C GLU A 70 11.54 11.81 3.23
N HIS A 71 10.54 10.96 3.44
CA HIS A 71 10.33 9.71 2.70
C HIS A 71 8.89 9.55 2.26
N PRO A 72 8.52 8.56 1.40
CA PRO A 72 7.13 8.34 1.00
C PRO A 72 6.22 8.26 2.24
N ARG A 73 5.40 9.31 2.39
CA ARG A 73 4.48 9.49 3.52
C ARG A 73 3.08 9.20 3.05
N ILE A 74 2.35 8.41 3.83
CA ILE A 74 0.92 8.22 3.59
C ILE A 74 0.16 9.56 3.65
N GLU A 75 0.60 10.54 4.44
CA GLU A 75 0.03 11.90 4.48
C GLU A 75 0.18 12.62 3.13
N THR A 76 1.38 12.59 2.57
CA THR A 76 1.70 13.25 1.31
C THR A 76 0.96 12.56 0.17
N LEU A 77 0.98 11.22 0.15
CA LEU A 77 0.26 10.41 -0.83
C LEU A 77 -1.23 10.72 -0.84
N ASN A 78 -1.89 10.77 0.33
CA ASN A 78 -3.31 11.11 0.40
C ASN A 78 -3.60 12.57 0.06
N ARG A 79 -2.67 13.50 0.31
CA ARG A 79 -2.83 14.89 -0.13
C ARG A 79 -2.76 14.98 -1.66
N GLU A 80 -1.71 14.43 -2.25
CA GLU A 80 -1.49 14.42 -3.71
C GLU A 80 -2.62 13.66 -4.43
N TYR A 81 -3.09 12.55 -3.87
CA TYR A 81 -4.26 11.84 -4.39
C TYR A 81 -5.49 12.74 -4.44
N ARG A 82 -5.80 13.47 -3.35
CA ARG A 82 -6.96 14.39 -3.34
C ARG A 82 -6.79 15.61 -4.26
N GLU A 83 -5.55 16.04 -4.49
CA GLU A 83 -5.24 17.14 -5.41
C GLU A 83 -5.33 16.69 -6.88
N THR A 84 -5.02 15.43 -7.19
CA THR A 84 -4.99 14.90 -8.55
C THR A 84 -6.30 14.24 -8.98
N GLN A 85 -7.04 13.64 -8.05
CA GLN A 85 -8.31 12.96 -8.34
C GLN A 85 -9.47 13.92 -8.18
N THR A 86 -9.70 14.74 -9.21
CA THR A 86 -10.75 15.77 -9.17
C THR A 86 -12.15 15.19 -9.42
N PRO A 87 -13.22 15.75 -8.83
CA PRO A 87 -14.59 15.31 -9.12
C PRO A 87 -14.94 15.38 -10.61
N ALA A 88 -14.40 16.35 -11.35
CA ALA A 88 -14.68 16.50 -12.78
C ALA A 88 -14.08 15.37 -13.63
N ASP A 89 -12.85 14.95 -13.32
CA ASP A 89 -12.21 13.82 -14.02
C ASP A 89 -12.89 12.51 -13.64
N LEU A 90 -13.19 12.32 -12.35
CA LEU A 90 -13.83 11.11 -11.86
C LEU A 90 -15.27 10.95 -12.36
N GLU A 91 -16.05 12.02 -12.44
CA GLU A 91 -17.40 11.99 -13.04
C GLU A 91 -17.35 11.54 -14.51
N ARG A 92 -16.30 11.94 -15.23
CA ARG A 92 -16.16 11.66 -16.66
C ARG A 92 -15.64 10.26 -16.95
N TYR A 93 -14.69 9.77 -16.15
CA TYR A 93 -13.92 8.57 -16.47
C TYR A 93 -14.12 7.42 -15.49
N SER A 94 -14.51 7.70 -14.24
CA SER A 94 -14.62 6.66 -13.23
C SER A 94 -15.92 5.88 -13.33
N ASN A 95 -15.85 4.58 -13.03
CA ASN A 95 -17.03 3.72 -12.85
C ASN A 95 -17.67 3.89 -11.45
N ASP A 96 -16.97 4.50 -10.49
CA ASP A 96 -17.44 4.69 -9.11
C ASP A 96 -16.77 5.92 -8.48
N MET A 97 -17.23 7.11 -8.87
CA MET A 97 -16.68 8.38 -8.39
C MET A 97 -16.75 8.52 -6.85
N ASP A 98 -17.88 8.15 -6.23
CA ASP A 98 -18.06 8.29 -4.78
C ASP A 98 -17.04 7.43 -4.02
N ARG A 99 -16.69 6.24 -4.53
CA ARG A 99 -15.63 5.42 -3.94
C ARG A 99 -14.25 5.99 -4.21
N ALA A 100 -13.96 6.38 -5.46
CA ALA A 100 -12.67 6.97 -5.82
C ALA A 100 -12.33 8.18 -4.93
N LEU A 101 -13.28 9.10 -4.72
CA LEU A 101 -13.06 10.30 -3.91
C LEU A 101 -12.78 10.03 -2.42
N ARG A 102 -13.24 8.90 -1.88
CA ARG A 102 -13.10 8.57 -0.45
C ARG A 102 -11.99 7.58 -0.14
N LEU A 103 -11.29 7.04 -1.14
CA LEU A 103 -10.20 6.11 -0.89
C LEU A 103 -9.15 6.75 0.02
N HIS A 104 -8.73 5.99 1.02
CA HIS A 104 -7.61 6.33 1.87
C HIS A 104 -6.38 5.55 1.37
N VAL A 105 -5.54 6.22 0.58
CA VAL A 105 -4.49 5.57 -0.22
C VAL A 105 -3.27 5.25 0.64
N PHE A 106 -2.78 4.03 0.57
CA PHE A 106 -1.59 3.59 1.32
C PHE A 106 -0.40 3.25 0.42
N GLY A 107 -0.66 3.07 -0.88
CA GLY A 107 0.35 2.66 -1.82
C GLY A 107 0.01 3.05 -3.24
N TYR A 108 0.98 2.84 -4.11
CA TYR A 108 0.87 3.14 -5.53
C TYR A 108 1.80 2.24 -6.35
N SER A 109 1.48 2.13 -7.62
CA SER A 109 2.33 1.57 -8.65
C SER A 109 2.61 2.65 -9.70
N ASP A 110 3.30 2.33 -10.79
CA ASP A 110 3.53 3.29 -11.87
C ASP A 110 2.23 3.74 -12.57
N VAL A 111 1.14 2.96 -12.42
CA VAL A 111 -0.13 3.20 -13.13
C VAL A 111 -1.36 3.22 -12.23
N SER A 112 -1.23 2.96 -10.94
CA SER A 112 -2.39 2.78 -10.06
C SER A 112 -2.17 3.31 -8.65
N PHE A 113 -3.27 3.67 -7.99
CA PHE A 113 -3.29 3.92 -6.54
C PHE A 113 -4.00 2.77 -5.82
N PHE A 114 -3.51 2.41 -4.63
CA PHE A 114 -4.11 1.40 -3.77
C PHE A 114 -4.53 2.00 -2.45
N GLY A 115 -5.80 1.80 -2.07
CA GLY A 115 -6.36 2.41 -0.87
C GLY A 115 -7.48 1.62 -0.25
N TRP A 116 -7.80 1.96 1.00
CA TRP A 116 -8.96 1.42 1.69
C TRP A 116 -10.20 2.23 1.38
N ASP A 117 -11.34 1.56 1.27
CA ASP A 117 -12.64 2.23 1.36
C ASP A 117 -13.06 2.31 2.85
N PRO A 118 -13.01 3.49 3.49
CA PRO A 118 -13.35 3.64 4.92
C PRO A 118 -14.82 3.32 5.23
N ARG A 119 -15.71 3.25 4.23
CA ARG A 119 -17.12 2.88 4.42
C ARG A 119 -17.36 1.38 4.31
N GLU A 120 -16.39 0.60 3.85
CA GLU A 120 -16.51 -0.84 3.64
C GLU A 120 -15.63 -1.61 4.60
N VAL A 121 -16.02 -1.56 5.88
CA VAL A 121 -15.35 -2.26 6.99
C VAL A 121 -15.61 -3.77 6.87
N THR A 122 -14.53 -4.55 6.80
CA THR A 122 -14.56 -6.01 6.65
C THR A 122 -14.30 -6.73 7.97
N ASP A 123 -13.50 -6.13 8.86
CA ASP A 123 -13.34 -6.55 10.26
C ASP A 123 -13.25 -5.33 11.19
N PRO A 124 -14.34 -4.97 11.90
CA PRO A 124 -14.36 -3.81 12.78
C PRO A 124 -13.46 -3.97 14.02
N THR A 125 -13.17 -5.19 14.46
CA THR A 125 -12.33 -5.42 15.65
C THR A 125 -10.86 -5.15 15.37
N ARG A 126 -10.47 -5.28 14.11
CA ARG A 126 -9.10 -5.08 13.62
C ARG A 126 -8.95 -3.81 12.77
N SER A 127 -10.02 -3.01 12.68
CA SER A 127 -10.12 -1.85 11.79
C SER A 127 -9.82 -2.18 10.31
N GLU A 128 -10.07 -3.41 9.87
CA GLU A 128 -9.85 -3.80 8.47
C GLU A 128 -10.96 -3.24 7.60
N SER A 129 -10.58 -2.82 6.39
CA SER A 129 -11.47 -2.33 5.36
C SER A 129 -11.05 -2.90 4.02
N ALA A 130 -12.00 -3.05 3.10
CA ALA A 130 -11.73 -3.56 1.76
C ALA A 130 -10.71 -2.68 1.03
N VAL A 131 -9.80 -3.33 0.32
CA VAL A 131 -8.74 -2.70 -0.47
C VAL A 131 -9.20 -2.59 -1.92
N TYR A 132 -8.97 -1.40 -2.49
CA TYR A 132 -9.33 -1.04 -3.85
C TYR A 132 -8.13 -0.49 -4.62
N GLU A 133 -8.15 -0.74 -5.93
CA GLU A 133 -7.34 -0.05 -6.93
C GLU A 133 -8.15 1.11 -7.50
N LEU A 134 -7.52 2.28 -7.70
CA LEU A 134 -7.91 3.21 -8.75
C LEU A 134 -6.86 3.09 -9.86
N ASP A 135 -7.24 2.47 -10.98
CA ASP A 135 -6.32 2.25 -12.11
C ASP A 135 -6.16 3.51 -12.98
N ARG A 136 -5.17 3.51 -13.88
CA ARG A 136 -4.93 4.62 -14.84
C ARG A 136 -6.11 4.98 -15.75
N LEU A 137 -7.11 4.10 -15.86
CA LEU A 137 -8.33 4.32 -16.63
C LEU A 137 -9.49 4.78 -15.72
N TYR A 138 -9.18 5.19 -14.49
CA TYR A 138 -10.11 5.61 -13.45
C TYR A 138 -11.09 4.52 -12.99
N LYS A 139 -10.79 3.25 -13.27
CA LYS A 139 -11.61 2.14 -12.77
C LYS A 139 -11.28 1.88 -11.32
N VAL A 140 -12.32 1.90 -10.49
CA VAL A 140 -12.30 1.46 -9.11
C VAL A 140 -12.57 -0.05 -9.07
N ILE A 141 -11.61 -0.82 -8.58
CA ILE A 141 -11.63 -2.29 -8.60
C ILE A 141 -11.35 -2.80 -7.19
N ARG A 142 -12.24 -3.64 -6.66
CA ARG A 142 -12.01 -4.30 -5.36
C ARG A 142 -10.93 -5.37 -5.53
N LEU A 143 -9.91 -5.35 -4.68
CA LEU A 143 -8.79 -6.29 -4.75
C LEU A 143 -8.81 -7.32 -3.62
N ALA A 144 -9.13 -6.90 -2.39
CA ALA A 144 -9.06 -7.76 -1.23
C ALA A 144 -9.94 -7.25 -0.07
N ASP A 145 -10.18 -8.12 0.92
CA ASP A 145 -10.94 -7.77 2.13
C ASP A 145 -10.08 -7.16 3.24
N SER A 146 -8.76 -7.22 3.12
CA SER A 146 -7.82 -6.68 4.11
C SER A 146 -6.50 -6.31 3.43
N PHE A 147 -5.66 -5.55 4.13
CA PHE A 147 -4.31 -5.28 3.61
C PHE A 147 -3.46 -6.57 3.54
N ARG A 148 -3.67 -7.52 4.47
CA ARG A 148 -3.00 -8.83 4.37
C ARG A 148 -3.41 -9.61 3.13
N GLY A 149 -4.71 -9.71 2.83
CA GLY A 149 -5.19 -10.36 1.62
C GLY A 149 -4.69 -9.66 0.36
N PHE A 150 -4.56 -8.33 0.38
CA PHE A 150 -3.92 -7.60 -0.71
C PHE A 150 -2.47 -8.05 -0.93
N LEU A 151 -1.66 -8.23 0.12
CA LEU A 151 -0.29 -8.71 -0.04
C LEU A 151 -0.21 -10.19 -0.43
N GLU A 152 -0.90 -11.07 0.30
CA GLU A 152 -0.74 -12.51 0.17
C GLU A 152 -1.49 -13.09 -1.03
N ASP A 153 -2.71 -12.65 -1.29
CA ASP A 153 -3.57 -13.22 -2.34
C ASP A 153 -3.46 -12.44 -3.65
N PHE A 154 -3.35 -11.11 -3.58
CA PHE A 154 -3.30 -10.27 -4.78
C PHE A 154 -1.86 -10.04 -5.27
N VAL A 155 -0.98 -9.46 -4.45
CA VAL A 155 0.39 -9.11 -4.88
C VAL A 155 1.30 -10.34 -5.04
N LEU A 156 1.34 -11.21 -4.01
CA LEU A 156 2.19 -12.40 -4.00
C LEU A 156 1.46 -13.66 -4.49
N GLY A 157 0.13 -13.66 -4.46
CA GLY A 157 -0.73 -14.69 -5.03
C GLY A 157 -1.15 -14.36 -6.45
N ASP A 158 -2.07 -15.14 -7.01
CA ASP A 158 -2.37 -15.06 -8.45
C ASP A 158 -3.25 -13.87 -8.83
N GLY A 159 -3.76 -13.10 -7.86
CA GLY A 159 -4.69 -12.00 -8.14
C GLY A 159 -4.13 -10.92 -9.08
N TYR A 160 -2.87 -10.54 -8.94
CA TYR A 160 -2.24 -9.59 -9.87
C TYR A 160 -2.02 -10.20 -11.26
N LEU A 161 -1.62 -11.47 -11.33
CA LEU A 161 -1.39 -12.19 -12.59
C LEU A 161 -2.69 -12.39 -13.39
N ASP A 162 -3.75 -12.81 -12.71
CA ASP A 162 -5.10 -12.92 -13.26
C ASP A 162 -5.58 -11.57 -13.80
N ARG A 163 -5.22 -10.47 -13.11
CA ARG A 163 -5.60 -9.10 -13.48
C ARG A 163 -4.87 -8.59 -14.73
N ILE A 164 -3.61 -8.97 -14.94
CA ILE A 164 -2.82 -8.57 -16.12
C ILE A 164 -2.90 -9.59 -17.26
N GLY A 165 -3.43 -10.79 -17.01
CA GLY A 165 -3.60 -11.85 -18.01
C GLY A 165 -2.27 -12.48 -18.43
N GLY A 166 -1.37 -12.74 -17.46
CA GLY A 166 -0.03 -13.26 -17.72
C GLY A 166 0.51 -14.13 -16.61
N GLU A 167 1.75 -14.59 -16.77
CA GLU A 167 2.51 -15.31 -15.76
C GLU A 167 3.60 -14.40 -15.19
N TRP A 168 4.08 -14.69 -13.97
CA TRP A 168 5.19 -13.94 -13.39
C TRP A 168 6.48 -14.33 -14.11
N ASP A 169 7.13 -13.34 -14.75
CA ASP A 169 8.44 -13.49 -15.36
C ASP A 169 9.51 -12.80 -14.48
N GLU A 170 10.38 -13.59 -13.85
CA GLU A 170 11.44 -13.04 -12.99
C GLU A 170 12.52 -12.29 -13.80
N ASP A 171 12.65 -12.56 -15.10
CA ASP A 171 13.60 -11.83 -15.94
C ASP A 171 13.13 -10.38 -16.19
N ASP A 172 11.81 -10.18 -16.27
CA ASP A 172 11.21 -8.86 -16.50
C ASP A 172 10.94 -8.10 -15.19
N PHE A 173 10.50 -8.78 -14.13
CA PHE A 173 10.00 -8.16 -12.90
C PHE A 173 10.89 -8.39 -11.66
N GLY A 174 11.92 -9.24 -11.77
CA GLY A 174 12.72 -9.70 -10.64
C GLY A 174 11.99 -10.74 -9.77
N PRO A 175 12.60 -11.14 -8.63
CA PRO A 175 12.00 -12.14 -7.75
C PRO A 175 10.64 -11.68 -7.23
N ARG A 176 9.65 -12.57 -7.28
CA ARG A 176 8.27 -12.24 -6.86
C ARG A 176 8.17 -11.81 -5.40
N ARG A 177 9.09 -12.22 -4.54
CA ARG A 177 9.12 -11.80 -3.12
C ARG A 177 10.16 -10.73 -2.83
N GLU A 178 10.73 -10.10 -3.86
CA GLU A 178 11.70 -9.02 -3.69
C GLU A 178 11.06 -7.85 -2.95
N PHE A 179 11.69 -7.44 -1.85
CA PHE A 179 11.31 -6.26 -1.08
C PHE A 179 12.48 -5.27 -1.01
N MET A 180 12.23 -4.07 -1.50
CA MET A 180 13.15 -2.94 -1.49
C MET A 180 12.70 -1.93 -0.43
N PRO A 181 13.27 -1.96 0.78
CA PRO A 181 12.91 -0.98 1.82
C PRO A 181 13.27 0.44 1.37
N VAL A 182 12.48 1.41 1.84
CA VAL A 182 12.82 2.83 1.65
C VAL A 182 14.19 3.11 2.27
N ARG A 183 14.97 3.95 1.59
CA ARG A 183 16.32 4.32 2.00
C ARG A 183 16.33 5.69 2.66
N THR A 184 17.20 5.92 3.65
CA THR A 184 17.47 7.27 4.16
C THR A 184 18.17 8.09 3.08
N VAL A 185 17.77 9.36 2.88
CA VAL A 185 18.56 10.27 2.03
C VAL A 185 19.91 10.46 2.70
N LYS A 186 21.02 10.39 1.93
CA LYS A 186 22.32 10.81 2.46
C LYS A 186 22.21 12.29 2.81
N GLY A 187 22.28 12.62 4.10
CA GLY A 187 22.52 13.98 4.57
C GLY A 187 23.91 14.46 4.17
#